data_AF-A0A454JKC3-F1
#
_entry.id   AF-A0A454JKC3-F1
#
_cell.length_a   1.000
_cell.length_b   1.000
_cell.length_c   1.000
_cell.angle_alpha   90.00
_cell.angle_beta   90.00
_cell.angle_gamma   90.00
#
_symmetry.space_group_name_H-M   'P 1'
#
loop_
_entity.id
_entity.type
_entity.pdbx_description
1 polymer ?
#
loop_
_entity_poly.entity_id
_entity_poly.type
_entity_poly.pdbx_seq_one_letter_code
_entity_poly.pdbx_strand_id
1 'polypeptide(L)'
;MGQFSREPLAPMEVVPSHNADIILPRQSGRTPLARQTVIVVGSSTGGTEALRVLLSALPPTMPPILVTQHMPELFTKSFAARLDSLCQLQVKEAEDGERLQAGTVYIAPGHSHLLLKSAATIGYATSLHHGPPVNRHRPSVDVLFRSAANLAGKNCIGVILTGMGRDGAQGMLELKEAGAYNIAQDEASCVVFGMPKEAIALKSQHEVLPLTSIASRLVALVAQRQPTV
;
A
#
# COMPACT_ATOMS: atom_id res chain seq x y z
N MET A 1 -57.21 8.41 -1.99
CA MET A 1 -56.27 8.21 -0.86
C MET A 1 -55.67 6.81 -1.01
N GLY A 2 -54.48 6.71 -1.60
CA GLY A 2 -53.76 5.43 -1.72
C GLY A 2 -52.85 5.23 -0.52
N GLN A 3 -53.09 4.17 0.26
CA GLN A 3 -52.22 3.79 1.37
C GLN A 3 -50.96 3.14 0.80
N PHE A 4 -49.83 3.84 0.87
CA PHE A 4 -48.51 3.23 0.69
C PHE A 4 -48.11 2.55 2.00
N SER A 5 -48.27 1.24 2.06
CA SER A 5 -47.70 0.42 3.12
C SER A 5 -46.18 0.47 3.03
N ARG A 6 -45.52 1.07 4.03
CA ARG A 6 -44.06 0.99 4.19
C ARG A 6 -43.74 -0.39 4.74
N GLU A 7 -43.26 -1.29 3.88
CA GLU A 7 -42.60 -2.51 4.36
C GLU A 7 -41.34 -2.11 5.16
N PRO A 8 -41.12 -2.68 6.35
CA PRO A 8 -39.90 -2.44 7.10
C PRO A 8 -38.71 -2.99 6.31
N LEU A 9 -37.73 -2.12 6.02
CA LEU A 9 -36.45 -2.54 5.44
C LEU A 9 -35.85 -3.65 6.29
N ALA A 10 -35.55 -4.79 5.66
CA ALA A 10 -34.84 -5.88 6.33
C ALA A 10 -33.56 -5.33 6.98
N PRO A 11 -33.23 -5.73 8.22
CA PRO A 11 -32.02 -5.26 8.88
C PRO A 11 -30.81 -5.59 7.99
N MET A 12 -30.05 -4.55 7.61
CA MET A 12 -28.79 -4.75 6.89
C MET A 12 -27.88 -5.62 7.75
N GLU A 13 -27.57 -6.81 7.25
CA GLU A 13 -26.64 -7.73 7.90
C GLU A 13 -25.26 -7.06 7.89
N VAL A 14 -24.78 -6.64 9.06
CA VAL A 14 -23.46 -6.02 9.21
C VAL A 14 -22.42 -7.12 9.11
N VAL A 15 -21.93 -7.37 7.89
CA VAL A 15 -20.85 -8.34 7.67
C VAL A 15 -19.64 -7.94 8.53
N PRO A 16 -19.14 -8.83 9.41
CA PRO A 16 -17.98 -8.56 10.24
C PRO A 16 -16.78 -8.15 9.39
N SER A 17 -16.06 -7.11 9.82
CA SER A 17 -14.83 -6.70 9.14
C SER A 17 -13.70 -7.64 9.54
N HIS A 18 -13.10 -8.33 8.58
CA HIS A 18 -11.89 -9.11 8.81
C HIS A 18 -10.67 -8.19 8.98
N ASN A 19 -9.66 -8.70 9.69
CA ASN A 19 -8.31 -8.14 9.75
C ASN A 19 -7.36 -8.96 8.84
N ALA A 20 -6.09 -8.59 8.75
CA ALA A 20 -5.14 -9.30 7.89
C ALA A 20 -4.82 -10.74 8.35
N ASP A 21 -5.20 -11.18 9.55
CA ASP A 21 -4.90 -12.55 10.04
C ASP A 21 -5.61 -13.62 9.20
N ILE A 22 -6.75 -13.28 8.60
CA ILE A 22 -7.50 -14.17 7.72
C ILE A 22 -6.74 -14.49 6.41
N ILE A 23 -5.78 -13.64 6.03
CA ILE A 23 -4.98 -13.80 4.82
C ILE A 23 -3.59 -14.33 5.16
N LEU A 24 -2.93 -13.74 6.15
CA LEU A 24 -1.58 -14.11 6.55
C LEU A 24 -1.34 -13.85 8.05
N PRO A 25 -0.68 -14.79 8.75
CA PRO A 25 -0.30 -14.57 10.13
C PRO A 25 0.78 -13.50 10.23
N ARG A 26 0.72 -12.70 11.29
CA ARG A 26 1.80 -11.79 11.66
C ARG A 26 3.03 -12.60 12.09
N GLN A 27 4.22 -12.23 11.60
CA GLN A 27 5.49 -12.88 11.95
C GLN A 27 6.48 -11.82 12.44
N SER A 28 6.71 -11.77 13.75
CA SER A 28 7.66 -10.85 14.37
C SER A 28 9.07 -11.44 14.42
N GLY A 29 10.10 -10.60 14.34
CA GLY A 29 11.49 -10.98 14.67
C GLY A 29 12.25 -11.79 13.61
N ARG A 30 11.74 -11.89 12.37
CA ARG A 30 12.49 -12.54 11.27
C ARG A 30 13.53 -11.57 10.69
N THR A 31 14.76 -12.05 10.55
CA THR A 31 15.80 -11.34 9.79
C THR A 31 15.42 -11.34 8.30
N PRO A 32 15.43 -10.17 7.61
CA PRO A 32 15.12 -10.11 6.19
C PRO A 32 16.05 -11.02 5.37
N LEU A 33 15.47 -11.86 4.52
CA LEU A 33 16.21 -12.80 3.67
C LEU A 33 17.03 -12.07 2.58
N ALA A 34 16.54 -10.93 2.10
CA ALA A 34 17.20 -10.10 1.10
C ALA A 34 17.52 -8.71 1.66
N ARG A 35 18.62 -8.12 1.20
CA ARG A 35 19.02 -6.74 1.52
C ARG A 35 18.39 -5.69 0.57
N GLN A 36 17.57 -6.14 -0.38
CA GLN A 36 16.89 -5.27 -1.34
C GLN A 36 15.90 -4.36 -0.59
N THR A 37 16.01 -3.05 -0.79
CA THR A 37 15.00 -2.10 -0.28
C THR A 37 13.71 -2.24 -1.10
N VAL A 38 12.56 -2.13 -0.45
CA VAL A 38 11.24 -2.14 -1.11
C VAL A 38 10.37 -1.03 -0.52
N ILE A 39 9.56 -0.38 -1.35
CA ILE A 39 8.62 0.65 -0.92
C ILE A 39 7.21 0.09 -1.06
N VAL A 40 6.37 0.29 -0.04
CA VAL A 40 4.94 -0.06 -0.10
C VAL A 40 4.10 1.18 0.14
N VAL A 41 3.07 1.36 -0.69
CA VAL A 41 2.20 2.55 -0.67
C VAL A 41 0.74 2.13 -0.56
N GLY A 42 0.01 2.75 0.35
CA GLY A 42 -1.43 2.57 0.55
C GLY A 42 -2.21 3.85 0.31
N SER A 43 -3.33 3.77 -0.42
CA SER A 43 -4.16 4.94 -0.74
C SER A 43 -5.61 4.56 -1.07
N SER A 44 -6.53 5.52 -0.97
CA SER A 44 -7.96 5.32 -1.27
C SER A 44 -8.55 6.57 -1.94
N THR A 45 -9.58 7.21 -1.36
CA THR A 45 -10.18 8.44 -1.89
C THR A 45 -9.15 9.58 -2.05
N GLY A 46 -9.05 10.13 -3.28
CA GLY A 46 -8.02 11.10 -3.66
C GLY A 46 -6.66 10.48 -4.02
N GLY A 47 -6.52 9.16 -3.84
CA GLY A 47 -5.27 8.43 -4.01
C GLY A 47 -4.77 8.38 -5.45
N THR A 48 -5.66 8.39 -6.45
CA THR A 48 -5.27 8.39 -7.87
C THR A 48 -4.42 9.61 -8.23
N GLU A 49 -4.85 10.81 -7.83
CA GLU A 49 -4.08 12.05 -8.03
C GLU A 49 -2.86 12.12 -7.11
N ALA A 50 -2.98 11.65 -5.86
CA ALA A 50 -1.84 11.61 -4.95
C ALA A 50 -0.70 10.71 -5.46
N LEU A 51 -1.04 9.53 -5.98
CA LEU A 51 -0.10 8.60 -6.60
C LEU A 51 0.51 9.19 -7.87
N ARG A 52 -0.27 9.87 -8.72
CA ARG A 52 0.28 10.58 -9.88
C ARG A 52 1.33 11.61 -9.46
N VAL A 53 1.02 12.47 -8.48
CA VAL A 53 1.96 13.49 -7.98
C VAL A 53 3.22 12.86 -7.39
N LEU A 54 3.05 11.82 -6.57
CA LEU A 54 4.16 11.11 -5.93
C LEU A 54 5.06 10.43 -6.97
N LEU A 55 4.48 9.58 -7.83
CA LEU A 55 5.23 8.70 -8.73
C LEU A 55 5.87 9.46 -9.90
N SER A 56 5.23 10.49 -10.44
CA SER A 56 5.81 11.31 -11.51
C SER A 56 7.03 12.12 -11.05
N ALA A 57 7.19 12.35 -9.74
CA ALA A 57 8.33 13.05 -9.17
C ALA A 57 9.51 12.14 -8.81
N LEU A 58 9.36 10.81 -8.96
CA LEU A 58 10.40 9.85 -8.61
C LEU A 58 11.31 9.51 -9.81
N PRO A 59 12.62 9.32 -9.60
CA PRO A 59 13.56 8.94 -10.65
C PRO A 59 13.40 7.46 -11.05
N PRO A 60 13.85 7.03 -12.23
CA PRO A 60 13.75 5.64 -12.68
C PRO A 60 14.64 4.66 -11.87
N THR A 61 15.54 5.17 -11.03
CA THR A 61 16.48 4.38 -10.22
C THR A 61 15.90 3.95 -8.86
N MET A 62 14.62 4.22 -8.60
CA MET A 62 14.01 3.86 -7.32
C MET A 62 13.99 2.33 -7.11
N PRO A 63 14.00 1.84 -5.86
CA PRO A 63 13.71 0.44 -5.57
C PRO A 63 12.29 0.07 -6.04
N PRO A 64 11.94 -1.23 -6.12
CA PRO A 64 10.60 -1.64 -6.47
C PRO A 64 9.56 -1.03 -5.50
N ILE A 65 8.44 -0.59 -6.07
CA ILE A 65 7.34 0.03 -5.33
C ILE A 65 6.08 -0.83 -5.52
N LEU A 66 5.46 -1.28 -4.44
CA LEU A 66 4.15 -1.94 -4.50
C LEU A 66 3.09 -0.97 -3.99
N VAL A 67 1.97 -0.89 -4.71
CA VAL A 67 0.91 0.06 -4.40
C VAL A 67 -0.42 -0.68 -4.27
N THR A 68 -1.07 -0.51 -3.13
CA THR A 68 -2.49 -0.83 -2.98
C THR A 68 -3.29 0.46 -3.01
N GLN A 69 -4.03 0.65 -4.10
CA GLN A 69 -5.04 1.69 -4.25
C GLN A 69 -6.42 1.03 -4.16
N HIS A 70 -7.29 1.51 -3.27
CA HIS A 70 -8.67 1.03 -3.24
C HIS A 70 -9.41 1.49 -4.49
N MET A 71 -9.62 0.56 -5.41
CA MET A 71 -10.23 0.83 -6.69
C MET A 71 -10.84 -0.46 -7.26
N PRO A 72 -11.99 -0.38 -7.96
CA PRO A 72 -12.60 -1.57 -8.55
C PRO A 72 -11.74 -2.20 -9.64
N GLU A 73 -11.90 -3.51 -9.84
CA GLU A 73 -11.14 -4.35 -10.77
C GLU A 73 -11.02 -3.77 -12.19
N LEU A 74 -12.12 -3.24 -12.74
CA LEU A 74 -12.16 -2.75 -14.12
C LEU A 74 -11.26 -1.52 -14.38
N PHE A 75 -10.70 -0.91 -13.32
CA PHE A 75 -9.94 0.33 -13.42
C PHE A 75 -8.45 0.18 -13.10
N THR A 76 -8.00 -0.90 -12.44
CA THR A 76 -6.60 -1.04 -12.01
C THR A 76 -5.63 -1.08 -13.18
N LYS A 77 -5.95 -1.83 -14.24
CA LYS A 77 -5.14 -1.91 -15.45
C LYS A 77 -5.02 -0.57 -16.20
N SER A 78 -6.13 0.14 -16.39
CA SER A 78 -6.14 1.43 -17.10
C SER A 78 -5.46 2.53 -16.28
N PHE A 79 -5.59 2.49 -14.96
CA PHE A 79 -4.87 3.37 -14.05
C PHE A 79 -3.36 3.14 -14.09
N ALA A 80 -2.90 1.89 -14.07
CA ALA A 80 -1.49 1.56 -14.20
C ALA A 80 -0.92 2.07 -15.53
N ALA A 81 -1.61 1.81 -16.65
CA ALA A 81 -1.21 2.32 -17.97
C ALA A 81 -1.17 3.86 -18.03
N ARG A 82 -2.10 4.54 -17.35
CA ARG A 82 -2.09 6.00 -17.27
C ARG A 82 -0.88 6.50 -16.51
N LEU A 83 -0.55 5.92 -15.35
CA LEU A 83 0.62 6.29 -14.58
C LEU A 83 1.92 6.01 -15.35
N ASP A 84 2.01 4.88 -16.06
CA ASP A 84 3.16 4.52 -16.90
C ASP A 84 3.45 5.60 -17.95
N SER A 85 2.40 6.14 -18.59
CA SER A 85 2.54 7.25 -19.56
C SER A 85 3.01 8.58 -18.95
N LEU A 86 3.00 8.72 -17.63
CA LEU A 86 3.29 9.96 -16.90
C LEU A 86 4.53 9.89 -16.01
N CYS A 87 5.11 8.70 -15.83
CA CYS A 87 6.23 8.47 -14.92
C CYS A 87 7.50 8.10 -15.69
N GLN A 88 8.65 8.36 -15.08
CA GLN A 88 9.93 7.81 -15.57
C GLN A 88 10.11 6.35 -15.13
N LEU A 89 9.43 5.97 -14.04
CA LEU A 89 9.30 4.60 -13.58
C LEU A 89 8.40 3.82 -14.53
N GLN A 90 8.71 2.54 -14.73
CA GLN A 90 7.76 1.62 -15.33
C GLN A 90 6.61 1.37 -14.34
N VAL A 91 5.36 1.52 -14.77
CA VAL A 91 4.19 1.27 -13.93
C VAL A 91 3.33 0.18 -14.57
N LYS A 92 3.01 -0.86 -13.82
CA LYS A 92 2.15 -1.94 -14.30
C LYS A 92 1.20 -2.45 -13.23
N GLU A 93 0.12 -3.08 -13.67
CA GLU A 93 -0.67 -3.93 -12.79
C GLU A 93 0.14 -5.18 -12.43
N ALA A 94 0.11 -5.57 -11.15
CA ALA A 94 0.88 -6.69 -10.64
C ALA A 94 0.31 -8.03 -11.15
N GLU A 95 1.19 -8.91 -11.59
CA GLU A 95 0.93 -10.30 -11.93
C GLU A 95 1.37 -11.21 -10.76
N ASP A 96 0.84 -12.42 -10.66
CA ASP A 96 1.27 -13.34 -9.60
C ASP A 96 2.66 -13.94 -9.89
N GLY A 97 3.54 -13.92 -8.88
CA GLY A 97 4.83 -14.59 -8.97
C GLY A 97 5.91 -13.85 -9.76
N GLU A 98 5.64 -12.64 -10.25
CA GLU A 98 6.66 -11.87 -10.95
C GLU A 98 7.71 -11.30 -9.99
N ARG A 99 8.98 -11.35 -10.41
CA ARG A 99 10.11 -10.86 -9.63
C ARG A 99 10.13 -9.34 -9.62
N LEU A 100 10.34 -8.75 -8.44
CA LEU A 100 10.41 -7.30 -8.30
C LEU A 100 11.69 -6.72 -8.90
N GLN A 101 11.52 -5.72 -9.78
CA GLN A 101 12.59 -5.00 -10.45
C GLN A 101 12.73 -3.57 -9.88
N ALA A 102 13.97 -3.09 -9.79
CA ALA A 102 14.20 -1.66 -9.54
C ALA A 102 13.65 -0.83 -10.71
N GLY A 103 13.14 0.36 -10.42
CA GLY A 103 12.52 1.24 -11.39
C GLY A 103 11.09 0.87 -11.77
N THR A 104 10.48 -0.09 -11.07
CA THR A 104 9.13 -0.58 -11.38
C THR A 104 8.14 -0.38 -10.23
N VAL A 105 6.94 0.06 -10.57
CA VAL A 105 5.78 0.20 -9.70
C VAL A 105 4.75 -0.87 -10.03
N TYR A 106 4.32 -1.61 -9.02
CA TYR A 106 3.36 -2.72 -9.11
C TYR A 106 2.05 -2.30 -8.44
N ILE A 107 1.02 -2.03 -9.24
CA ILE A 107 -0.32 -1.69 -8.78
C ILE A 107 -1.10 -2.97 -8.48
N ALA A 108 -1.66 -3.08 -7.28
CA ALA A 108 -2.51 -4.21 -6.91
C ALA A 108 -3.75 -4.29 -7.82
N PRO A 109 -4.06 -5.45 -8.41
CA PRO A 109 -5.28 -5.62 -9.20
C PRO A 109 -6.52 -5.61 -8.30
N GLY A 110 -7.63 -5.06 -8.78
CA GLY A 110 -8.84 -4.87 -7.95
C GLY A 110 -9.52 -6.17 -7.50
N HIS A 111 -9.17 -7.33 -8.09
CA HIS A 111 -9.76 -8.62 -7.73
C HIS A 111 -9.00 -9.40 -6.65
N SER A 112 -7.77 -8.99 -6.29
CA SER A 112 -6.90 -9.75 -5.38
C SER A 112 -6.19 -8.86 -4.38
N HIS A 113 -5.82 -9.41 -3.23
CA HIS A 113 -4.79 -8.79 -2.40
C HIS A 113 -3.43 -8.92 -3.06
N LEU A 114 -2.65 -7.86 -3.07
CA LEU A 114 -1.23 -7.87 -3.43
C LEU A 114 -0.39 -8.06 -2.16
N LEU A 115 0.52 -9.03 -2.21
CA LEU A 115 1.47 -9.32 -1.15
C LEU A 115 2.90 -9.30 -1.70
N LEU A 116 3.84 -8.99 -0.82
CA LEU A 116 5.25 -9.31 -1.01
C LEU A 116 5.48 -10.79 -0.66
N LYS A 117 6.23 -11.52 -1.48
CA LYS A 117 6.76 -12.85 -1.17
C LYS A 117 8.25 -12.93 -1.47
N SER A 118 8.94 -13.94 -0.93
CA SER A 118 10.30 -14.28 -1.38
C SER A 118 10.26 -14.77 -2.82
N ALA A 119 11.21 -14.33 -3.65
CA ALA A 119 11.39 -14.91 -4.98
C ALA A 119 12.00 -16.33 -4.88
N ALA A 120 11.96 -17.09 -5.98
CA ALA A 120 12.63 -18.39 -6.07
C ALA A 120 14.17 -18.27 -5.95
N THR A 121 14.71 -17.09 -6.27
CA THR A 121 16.12 -16.71 -6.07
C THR A 121 16.21 -15.55 -5.09
N ILE A 122 17.42 -15.05 -4.80
CA ILE A 122 17.60 -13.89 -3.91
C ILE A 122 16.78 -12.68 -4.43
N GLY A 123 15.92 -12.16 -3.56
CA GLY A 123 15.06 -11.02 -3.81
C GLY A 123 13.60 -11.29 -3.46
N TYR A 124 12.73 -10.44 -3.97
CA TYR A 124 11.29 -10.50 -3.73
C TYR A 124 10.50 -10.70 -5.02
N ALA A 125 9.27 -11.18 -4.86
CA ALA A 125 8.28 -11.31 -5.92
C ALA A 125 6.90 -10.86 -5.41
N THR A 126 5.99 -10.60 -6.32
CA THR A 126 4.57 -10.36 -6.01
C THR A 126 3.86 -11.67 -5.70
N SER A 127 2.84 -11.60 -4.84
CA SER A 127 1.83 -12.66 -4.71
C SER A 127 0.44 -12.06 -4.79
N LEU A 128 -0.44 -12.68 -5.58
CA LEU A 128 -1.85 -12.33 -5.63
C LEU A 128 -2.67 -13.35 -4.84
N HIS A 129 -3.50 -12.89 -3.91
CA HIS A 129 -4.31 -13.75 -3.06
C HIS A 129 -5.80 -13.38 -3.14
N HIS A 130 -6.64 -14.38 -3.42
CA HIS A 130 -8.10 -14.21 -3.61
C HIS A 130 -8.93 -14.43 -2.33
N GLY A 131 -8.30 -14.37 -1.16
CA GLY A 131 -8.97 -14.48 0.14
C GLY A 131 -10.02 -13.38 0.39
N PRO A 132 -10.74 -13.47 1.53
CA PRO A 132 -11.83 -12.56 1.84
C PRO A 132 -11.36 -11.12 2.06
N PRO A 133 -12.21 -10.10 1.81
CA PRO A 133 -11.86 -8.70 2.03
C PRO A 133 -11.40 -8.42 3.47
N VAL A 134 -10.34 -7.62 3.59
CA VAL A 134 -9.79 -7.13 4.86
C VAL A 134 -10.13 -5.66 5.00
N ASN A 135 -10.63 -5.23 6.16
CA ASN A 135 -11.21 -3.89 6.32
C ASN A 135 -12.27 -3.55 5.26
N ARG A 136 -13.00 -4.55 4.77
CA ARG A 136 -13.97 -4.46 3.66
C ARG A 136 -13.37 -4.13 2.28
N HIS A 137 -12.06 -4.26 2.13
CA HIS A 137 -11.36 -3.98 0.89
C HIS A 137 -10.60 -5.21 0.36
N ARG A 138 -10.64 -5.38 -0.95
CA ARG A 138 -9.76 -6.25 -1.71
C ARG A 138 -9.45 -5.51 -3.02
N PRO A 139 -8.20 -5.09 -3.27
CA PRO A 139 -7.01 -5.24 -2.41
C PRO A 139 -7.12 -4.45 -1.10
N SER A 140 -6.36 -4.90 -0.08
CA SER A 140 -6.27 -4.24 1.24
C SER A 140 -4.83 -3.79 1.49
N VAL A 141 -4.69 -2.58 2.04
CA VAL A 141 -3.41 -1.99 2.40
C VAL A 141 -2.77 -2.72 3.57
N ASP A 142 -3.54 -3.12 4.59
CA ASP A 142 -3.03 -3.88 5.74
C ASP A 142 -2.38 -5.20 5.28
N VAL A 143 -2.97 -5.88 4.30
CA VAL A 143 -2.42 -7.14 3.75
C VAL A 143 -1.07 -6.92 3.07
N LEU A 144 -0.95 -5.87 2.24
CA LEU A 144 0.32 -5.52 1.61
C LEU A 144 1.37 -5.16 2.66
N PHE A 145 1.03 -4.25 3.58
CA PHE A 145 1.96 -3.76 4.60
C PHE A 145 2.42 -4.87 5.54
N ARG A 146 1.53 -5.76 5.98
CA ARG A 146 1.89 -6.92 6.80
C ARG A 146 2.85 -7.86 6.08
N SER A 147 2.61 -8.16 4.81
CA SER A 147 3.50 -9.03 4.04
C SER A 147 4.91 -8.44 3.92
N ALA A 148 5.02 -7.12 3.75
CA ALA A 148 6.28 -6.40 3.73
C ALA A 148 6.94 -6.34 5.12
N ALA A 149 6.17 -6.16 6.19
CA ALA A 149 6.68 -6.24 7.56
C ALA A 149 7.29 -7.61 7.86
N ASN A 150 6.59 -8.69 7.48
CA ASN A 150 7.03 -10.07 7.71
C ASN A 150 8.32 -10.44 6.95
N LEU A 151 8.57 -9.85 5.77
CA LEU A 151 9.64 -10.28 4.85
C LEU A 151 10.79 -9.28 4.66
N ALA A 152 10.48 -7.99 4.60
CA ALA A 152 11.45 -6.93 4.36
C ALA A 152 11.82 -6.20 5.65
N GLY A 153 10.90 -6.09 6.61
CA GLY A 153 11.14 -5.42 7.90
C GLY A 153 11.83 -4.06 7.71
N LYS A 154 13.00 -3.88 8.33
CA LYS A 154 13.82 -2.65 8.21
C LYS A 154 14.21 -2.25 6.78
N ASN A 155 14.23 -3.19 5.83
CA ASN A 155 14.52 -2.89 4.43
C ASN A 155 13.29 -2.32 3.69
N CYS A 156 12.14 -2.23 4.35
CA CYS A 156 10.95 -1.60 3.81
C CYS A 156 10.89 -0.09 4.12
N ILE A 157 10.21 0.66 3.27
CA ILE A 157 9.69 2.00 3.56
C ILE A 157 8.17 1.97 3.29
N GLY A 158 7.37 2.32 4.28
CA GLY A 158 5.91 2.39 4.17
C GLY A 158 5.42 3.82 3.94
N VAL A 159 4.45 4.01 3.05
CA VAL A 159 3.81 5.30 2.79
C VAL A 159 2.29 5.14 2.82
N ILE A 160 1.60 5.91 3.66
CA ILE A 160 0.14 5.97 3.67
C ILE A 160 -0.34 7.35 3.21
N LEU A 161 -1.16 7.35 2.16
CA LEU A 161 -1.68 8.56 1.52
C LEU A 161 -3.16 8.76 1.86
N THR A 162 -3.72 9.85 1.35
CA THR A 162 -5.13 10.22 1.41
C THR A 162 -6.06 9.03 1.18
N GLY A 163 -7.13 9.00 1.96
CA GLY A 163 -8.11 7.93 1.88
C GLY A 163 -9.07 7.91 3.04
N MET A 164 -10.23 7.29 2.83
CA MET A 164 -11.23 7.08 3.88
C MET A 164 -10.95 5.78 4.64
N GLY A 165 -11.29 5.77 5.93
CA GLY A 165 -11.22 4.59 6.78
C GLY A 165 -9.84 4.37 7.39
N ARG A 166 -9.59 3.14 7.84
CA ARG A 166 -8.43 2.76 8.66
C ARG A 166 -7.51 1.73 8.02
N ASP A 167 -7.82 1.26 6.81
CA ASP A 167 -7.02 0.21 6.17
C ASP A 167 -5.59 0.72 5.94
N GLY A 168 -4.60 -0.09 6.31
CA GLY A 168 -3.18 0.27 6.29
C GLY A 168 -2.65 0.80 7.62
N ALA A 169 -3.51 1.25 8.55
CA ALA A 169 -3.03 1.79 9.84
C ALA A 169 -2.36 0.71 10.69
N GLN A 170 -2.98 -0.47 10.79
CA GLN A 170 -2.45 -1.59 11.57
C GLN A 170 -1.23 -2.21 10.89
N GLY A 171 -1.26 -2.40 9.57
CA GLY A 171 -0.13 -2.87 8.80
C GLY A 171 1.05 -1.90 8.85
N MET A 172 0.80 -0.59 8.90
CA MET A 172 1.88 0.41 9.06
C MET A 172 2.49 0.33 10.46
N LEU A 173 1.70 0.04 11.50
CA LEU A 173 2.24 -0.20 12.84
C LEU A 173 3.14 -1.44 12.84
N GLU A 174 2.72 -2.51 12.18
CA GLU A 174 3.52 -3.73 12.03
C GLU A 174 4.82 -3.48 11.25
N LEU A 175 4.78 -2.65 10.20
CA LEU A 175 5.98 -2.18 9.49
C LEU A 175 6.95 -1.47 10.45
N LYS A 176 6.45 -0.55 11.28
CA LYS A 176 7.26 0.19 12.26
C LYS A 176 7.89 -0.75 13.28
N GLU A 177 7.10 -1.68 13.82
CA GLU A 177 7.57 -2.68 14.78
C GLU A 177 8.62 -3.62 14.16
N ALA A 178 8.56 -3.86 12.85
CA ALA A 178 9.58 -4.59 12.09
C ALA A 178 10.81 -3.74 11.70
N GLY A 179 10.85 -2.46 12.10
CA GLY A 179 11.95 -1.53 11.88
C GLY A 179 11.90 -0.75 10.57
N ALA A 180 10.80 -0.83 9.80
CA ALA A 180 10.64 -0.07 8.56
C ALA A 180 10.48 1.44 8.86
N TYR A 181 10.87 2.27 7.90
CA TYR A 181 10.63 3.71 7.97
C TYR A 181 9.28 4.04 7.36
N ASN A 182 8.47 4.88 8.02
CA ASN A 182 7.07 5.08 7.64
C ASN A 182 6.75 6.57 7.51
N ILE A 183 6.04 6.94 6.44
CA ILE A 183 5.62 8.32 6.14
C ILE A 183 4.11 8.35 5.99
N ALA A 184 3.44 9.27 6.68
CA ALA A 184 2.03 9.57 6.48
C ALA A 184 1.87 10.90 5.74
N GLN A 185 0.93 10.97 4.79
CA GLN A 185 0.55 12.23 4.16
C GLN A 185 -0.12 13.17 5.19
N ASP A 186 0.22 14.46 5.15
CA ASP A 186 -0.37 15.47 6.03
C ASP A 186 -1.84 15.77 5.69
N GLU A 187 -2.54 16.37 6.66
CA GLU A 187 -3.95 16.73 6.51
C GLU A 187 -4.18 17.77 5.42
N ALA A 188 -3.31 18.79 5.33
CA ALA A 188 -3.49 19.90 4.42
C ALA A 188 -3.41 19.51 2.94
N SER A 189 -2.66 18.47 2.59
CA SER A 189 -2.59 17.95 1.22
C SER A 189 -3.52 16.76 0.94
N CYS A 190 -4.19 16.21 1.96
CA CYS A 190 -5.14 15.11 1.77
C CYS A 190 -6.46 15.61 1.18
N VAL A 191 -7.04 14.83 0.27
CA VAL A 191 -8.44 15.00 -0.12
C VAL A 191 -9.35 14.48 1.00
N VAL A 192 -8.99 13.34 1.59
CA VAL A 192 -9.65 12.74 2.76
C VAL A 192 -8.58 12.31 3.76
N PHE A 193 -8.53 12.97 4.90
CA PHE A 193 -7.58 12.67 5.98
C PHE A 193 -8.14 11.60 6.94
N GLY A 194 -8.47 10.42 6.40
CA GLY A 194 -8.94 9.26 7.17
C GLY A 194 -7.80 8.28 7.44
N MET A 195 -7.30 7.63 6.38
CA MET A 195 -6.24 6.62 6.47
C MET A 195 -4.97 7.14 7.15
N PRO A 196 -4.41 8.32 6.77
CA PRO A 196 -3.26 8.87 7.48
C PRO A 196 -3.55 9.22 8.94
N LYS A 197 -4.76 9.72 9.25
CA LYS A 197 -5.18 10.05 10.61
C LYS A 197 -5.20 8.82 11.51
N GLU A 198 -5.73 7.70 11.03
CA GLU A 198 -5.76 6.43 11.76
C GLU A 198 -4.35 5.87 11.99
N ALA A 199 -3.46 5.96 11.00
CA ALA A 199 -2.05 5.61 11.16
C ALA A 199 -1.37 6.50 12.22
N ILE A 200 -1.63 7.82 12.20
CA ILE A 200 -1.11 8.79 13.18
C ILE A 200 -1.61 8.48 14.60
N ALA A 201 -2.88 8.12 14.76
CA ALA A 201 -3.46 7.75 16.05
C ALA A 201 -2.76 6.52 16.66
N LEU A 202 -2.34 5.57 15.83
CA LEU A 202 -1.54 4.40 16.24
C LEU A 202 -0.04 4.70 16.41
N LYS A 203 0.39 5.94 16.14
CA LYS A 203 1.81 6.34 16.12
C LYS A 203 2.65 5.45 15.21
N SER A 204 2.11 4.99 14.09
CA SER A 204 2.75 4.04 13.18
C SER A 204 3.72 4.68 12.19
N GLN A 205 3.69 6.00 12.05
CA GLN A 205 4.57 6.81 11.22
C GLN A 205 5.85 7.26 11.96
N HIS A 206 6.85 7.67 11.19
CA HIS A 206 8.04 8.40 11.64
C HIS A 206 7.95 9.88 11.29
N GLU A 207 7.36 10.20 10.13
CA GLU A 207 7.15 11.56 9.66
C GLU A 207 5.72 11.74 9.13
N VAL A 208 5.20 12.96 9.24
CA VAL A 208 4.00 13.43 8.57
C VAL A 208 4.44 14.52 7.59
N LEU A 209 4.18 14.35 6.30
CA LEU A 209 4.71 15.22 5.25
C LEU A 209 3.63 15.67 4.26
N PRO A 210 3.73 16.91 3.74
CA PRO A 210 2.97 17.32 2.56
C PRO A 210 3.23 16.37 1.38
N LEU A 211 2.19 16.07 0.59
CA LEU A 211 2.27 15.17 -0.56
C LEU A 211 3.48 15.44 -1.47
N THR A 212 3.74 16.72 -1.77
CA THR A 212 4.83 17.15 -2.66
C THR A 212 6.23 16.91 -2.08
N SER A 213 6.35 16.73 -0.77
CA SER A 213 7.62 16.48 -0.07
C SER A 213 7.92 14.99 0.12
N ILE A 214 6.94 14.10 -0.10
CA ILE A 214 7.12 12.66 0.09
C ILE A 214 8.13 12.09 -0.91
N ALA A 215 8.07 12.49 -2.19
CA ALA A 215 8.95 11.98 -3.24
C ALA A 215 10.43 12.27 -2.95
N SER A 216 10.78 13.52 -2.65
CA SER A 216 12.16 13.91 -2.31
C SER A 216 12.64 13.20 -1.04
N ARG A 217 11.74 12.99 -0.07
CA ARG A 217 12.06 12.24 1.15
C ARG A 217 12.36 10.77 0.87
N LEU A 218 11.59 10.11 0.01
CA LEU A 218 11.85 8.72 -0.40
C LEU A 218 13.22 8.60 -1.07
N VAL A 219 13.58 9.52 -1.97
CA VAL A 219 14.89 9.53 -2.63
C VAL A 219 16.02 9.62 -1.59
N ALA A 220 15.90 10.53 -0.62
CA ALA A 220 16.89 10.69 0.44
C ALA A 220 17.04 9.43 1.31
N LEU A 221 15.92 8.80 1.70
CA LEU A 221 15.93 7.56 2.49
C LEU A 221 16.56 6.40 1.74
N VAL A 222 16.30 6.28 0.43
CA VAL A 222 16.90 5.25 -0.42
C VAL A 222 18.41 5.45 -0.54
N ALA A 223 18.86 6.69 -0.77
CA ALA A 223 20.30 7.00 -0.89
C ALA A 223 21.08 6.63 0.39
N GLN A 224 20.50 6.81 1.57
CA GLN A 224 21.10 6.44 2.86
C GLN A 224 21.24 4.93 3.08
N ARG A 225 20.48 4.11 2.33
CA ARG A 225 20.46 2.65 2.46
C ARG A 225 21.34 1.93 1.44
N GLN A 226 21.83 2.64 0.42
CA GLN A 226 22.82 2.09 -0.48
C GLN A 226 24.15 1.99 0.28
N PRO A 227 24.85 0.84 0.21
CA PRO A 227 26.21 0.78 0.76
C PRO A 227 27.05 1.84 0.06
N THR A 228 27.68 2.71 0.83
CA THR A 228 28.71 3.62 0.31
C THR A 228 29.73 2.75 -0.41
N VAL A 229 29.89 2.98 -1.73
CA VAL A 229 30.88 2.30 -2.57
C VAL A 229 32.27 2.59 -2.03
#